data_AF-A0A354Q7Z5-F1
#
_entry.id   AF-A0A354Q7Z5-F1
#
_cell.length_a   1.000
_cell.length_b   1.000
_cell.length_c   1.000
_cell.angle_alpha   90.00
_cell.angle_beta   90.00
_cell.angle_gamma   90.00
#
_symmetry.space_group_name_H-M   'P 1'
#
loop_
_entity.id
_entity.type
_entity.pdbx_description
1 polymer ?
#
loop_
_entity_poly.entity_id
_entity_poly.type
_entity_poly.pdbx_seq_one_letter_code
_entity_poly.pdbx_strand_id
1 'polypeptide(L)'
;KIKTDSTVVELQGLSGSSKALVVSMLSQIPEQPAEKIMPLVVVCESFDVAEVLLNDLYYFFGKEGVHFFPFWDVLPFDNFSPHKGLVAQRFQTLDALL
;
A
#
# COMPACT_ATOMS: atom_id res chain seq x y z
N LYS A 1 17.25 8.09 1.92
CA LYS A 1 17.82 7.62 0.62
C LYS A 1 17.39 6.17 0.44
N ILE A 2 16.53 5.88 -0.54
CA ILE A 2 16.21 4.50 -0.90
C ILE A 2 17.53 3.88 -1.36
N LYS A 3 18.06 2.88 -0.64
CA LYS A 3 19.29 2.19 -1.01
C LYS A 3 19.07 1.61 -2.42
N THR A 4 19.93 1.97 -3.36
CA THR A 4 19.81 1.61 -4.78
C THR A 4 20.39 0.23 -5.10
N ASP A 5 20.87 -0.49 -4.08
CA ASP A 5 21.49 -1.81 -4.20
C ASP A 5 20.43 -2.94 -4.14
N SER A 6 19.22 -2.66 -4.61
CA SER A 6 18.08 -3.57 -4.54
C SER A 6 17.98 -4.39 -5.83
N THR A 7 17.97 -5.71 -5.70
CA THR A 7 17.63 -6.61 -6.80
C THR A 7 16.21 -6.33 -7.26
N VAL A 8 16.05 -5.82 -8.49
CA VAL A 8 14.73 -5.64 -9.10
C VAL A 8 14.23 -7.01 -9.55
N VAL A 9 13.08 -7.44 -9.01
CA VAL A 9 12.39 -8.67 -9.42
C VAL A 9 11.18 -8.28 -10.26
N GLU A 10 11.12 -8.78 -11.50
CA GLU A 10 9.97 -8.60 -12.38
C GLU A 10 9.12 -9.88 -12.40
N LEU A 11 7.82 -9.74 -12.14
CA LEU A 11 6.86 -10.83 -12.18
C LEU A 11 5.88 -10.59 -13.33
N GLN A 12 5.76 -11.57 -14.22
CA GLN A 12 4.88 -11.51 -15.40
C GLN A 12 3.80 -12.60 -15.34
N GLY A 13 2.76 -12.46 -16.17
CA GLY A 13 1.66 -13.43 -16.24
C GLY A 13 0.61 -13.31 -15.13
N LEU A 14 0.70 -12.29 -14.28
CA LEU A 14 -0.28 -12.02 -13.23
C LEU A 14 -1.49 -11.28 -13.80
N SER A 15 -2.66 -11.92 -13.75
CA SER A 15 -3.95 -11.34 -14.17
C SER A 15 -4.95 -11.28 -13.02
N GLY A 16 -5.84 -10.28 -13.05
CA GLY A 16 -6.86 -10.06 -12.01
C GLY A 16 -6.25 -10.03 -10.60
N SER A 17 -6.89 -10.77 -9.69
CA SER A 17 -6.58 -10.84 -8.26
C SER A 17 -5.33 -11.65 -7.91
N SER A 18 -4.67 -12.28 -8.90
CA SER A 18 -3.39 -12.98 -8.65
C SER A 18 -2.29 -12.04 -8.14
N LYS A 19 -2.37 -10.74 -8.48
CA LYS A 19 -1.48 -9.71 -7.93
C LYS A 19 -1.62 -9.57 -6.42
N ALA A 20 -2.84 -9.53 -5.91
CA ALA A 20 -3.11 -9.45 -4.47
C ALA A 20 -2.64 -10.70 -3.74
N LEU A 21 -2.85 -11.88 -4.34
CA LEU A 21 -2.37 -13.15 -3.79
C LEU A 21 -0.85 -13.14 -3.63
N VAL A 22 -0.11 -12.75 -4.66
CA VAL A 22 1.37 -12.66 -4.60
C VAL A 22 1.80 -11.68 -3.51
N VAL A 23 1.20 -10.48 -3.44
CA VAL A 23 1.51 -9.50 -2.41
C VAL A 23 1.26 -10.06 -1.00
N SER A 24 0.15 -10.78 -0.79
CA SER A 24 -0.16 -11.41 0.50
C SER A 24 0.80 -12.54 0.87
N MET A 25 1.38 -13.24 -0.11
CA MET A 25 2.41 -14.24 0.13
C MET A 25 3.73 -13.57 0.51
N LEU A 26 4.11 -12.50 -0.19
CA LEU A 26 5.33 -11.74 0.08
C LEU A 26 5.33 -11.13 1.48
N SER A 27 4.18 -10.63 1.97
CA SER A 27 4.08 -10.06 3.31
C SER A 27 4.23 -11.09 4.44
N GLN A 28 4.06 -12.38 4.14
CA GLN A 28 4.25 -13.48 5.11
C GLN A 28 5.67 -14.05 5.11
N ILE A 29 6.52 -13.67 4.15
CA ILE A 29 7.91 -14.14 4.12
C ILE A 29 8.67 -13.48 5.27
N PRO A 30 9.21 -14.26 6.22
CA PRO A 30 9.98 -13.69 7.32
C PRO A 30 11.32 -13.17 6.79
N GLU A 31 11.47 -11.85 6.64
CA GLU A 31 12.77 -11.24 6.38
C GLU A 31 13.52 -11.01 7.69
N GLN A 32 14.34 -11.99 8.12
CA GLN A 32 15.43 -11.85 9.10
C GLN A 32 15.03 -11.35 10.52
N PRO A 33 15.89 -11.45 11.56
CA PRO A 33 15.40 -11.51 12.93
C PRO A 33 14.94 -10.15 13.50
N ALA A 34 13.65 -10.12 13.86
CA ALA A 34 13.00 -9.57 15.07
C ALA A 34 13.22 -8.12 15.53
N GLU A 35 14.18 -7.35 15.00
CA GLU A 35 14.43 -5.99 15.53
C GLU A 35 13.72 -4.87 14.76
N LYS A 36 13.18 -5.14 13.56
CA LYS A 36 12.51 -4.09 12.79
C LYS A 36 11.38 -4.61 11.92
N ILE A 37 10.18 -4.10 12.15
CA ILE A 37 9.05 -4.24 11.22
C ILE A 37 9.41 -3.48 9.94
N MET A 38 9.46 -4.19 8.81
CA MET A 38 9.70 -3.58 7.51
C MET A 38 8.37 -3.53 6.74
N PRO A 39 7.72 -2.35 6.60
CA PRO A 39 6.44 -2.26 5.92
C PRO A 39 6.60 -2.49 4.41
N LEU A 40 5.67 -3.25 3.83
CA LEU A 40 5.57 -3.44 2.39
C LEU A 40 4.74 -2.31 1.77
N VAL A 41 5.37 -1.47 0.95
CA VAL A 41 4.68 -0.39 0.24
C VAL A 41 4.31 -0.85 -1.17
N VAL A 42 3.03 -0.86 -1.49
CA VAL A 42 2.51 -1.21 -2.82
C VAL A 42 2.09 0.07 -3.54
N VAL A 43 2.64 0.29 -4.73
CA VAL A 43 2.31 1.44 -5.58
C VAL A 43 1.54 0.96 -6.80
N CYS A 44 0.39 1.56 -7.05
CA CYS A 44 -0.47 1.25 -8.18
C CYS A 44 -0.46 2.39 -9.20
N GLU A 45 -0.84 2.08 -10.45
CA GLU A 45 -0.89 3.06 -11.54
C GLU A 45 -1.96 4.15 -11.34
N SER A 46 -3.05 3.81 -10.67
CA SER A 46 -4.18 4.71 -10.44
C SER A 46 -4.86 4.39 -9.11
N PHE A 47 -5.73 5.31 -8.67
CA PHE A 47 -6.54 5.12 -7.47
C PHE A 47 -7.52 3.95 -7.63
N ASP A 48 -8.22 3.85 -8.76
CA ASP A 48 -9.21 2.80 -9.01
C ASP A 48 -8.56 1.41 -8.95
N VAL A 49 -7.37 1.27 -9.52
CA VAL A 49 -6.60 0.02 -9.48
C VAL A 49 -6.18 -0.32 -8.05
N ALA A 50 -5.79 0.70 -7.27
CA ALA A 50 -5.43 0.52 -5.88
C ALA A 50 -6.63 0.11 -5.02
N GLU A 51 -7.83 0.63 -5.27
CA GLU A 51 -9.05 0.28 -4.55
C GLU A 51 -9.49 -1.16 -4.86
N VAL A 52 -9.42 -1.57 -6.13
CA VAL A 52 -9.67 -2.98 -6.51
C VAL A 52 -8.65 -3.89 -5.82
N LEU A 53 -7.36 -3.54 -5.87
CA LEU A 53 -6.31 -4.31 -5.21
C LEU A 53 -6.49 -4.38 -3.69
N LEU A 54 -6.94 -3.29 -3.06
CA LEU A 54 -7.22 -3.23 -1.62
C LEU A 54 -8.32 -4.22 -1.22
N ASN A 55 -9.41 -4.28 -1.99
CA ASN A 55 -10.49 -5.23 -1.75
C ASN A 55 -10.02 -6.68 -1.91
N ASP A 56 -9.22 -6.96 -2.94
CA ASP A 56 -8.62 -8.28 -3.13
C ASP A 56 -7.66 -8.65 -1.99
N LEU A 57 -6.87 -7.69 -1.49
CA LEU A 57 -5.98 -7.90 -0.34
C LEU A 57 -6.77 -8.17 0.94
N TYR A 58 -7.89 -7.46 1.17
CA TYR A 58 -8.77 -7.76 2.29
C TYR A 58 -9.34 -9.18 2.24
N TYR A 59 -9.53 -9.74 1.05
CA TYR A 59 -9.95 -11.13 0.89
C TYR A 59 -8.85 -12.13 1.22
N PHE A 60 -7.62 -11.94 0.73
CA PHE A 60 -6.52 -12.91 0.92
C PHE A 60 -5.76 -12.77 2.25
N PHE A 61 -5.60 -11.55 2.75
CA PHE A 61 -4.76 -11.23 3.92
C PHE A 61 -5.58 -10.76 5.13
N GLY A 62 -6.82 -10.34 4.91
CA GLY A 62 -7.62 -9.67 5.93
C GLY A 62 -7.38 -8.17 5.99
N LYS A 63 -8.04 -7.50 6.94
CA LYS A 63 -8.00 -6.02 7.07
C LYS A 63 -6.93 -5.53 8.04
N GLU A 64 -6.49 -6.37 8.97
CA GLU A 64 -5.51 -5.98 9.99
C GLU A 64 -4.13 -5.78 9.34
N GLY A 65 -3.47 -4.67 9.68
CA GLY A 65 -2.15 -4.32 9.12
C GLY A 65 -2.16 -3.82 7.67
N VAL A 66 -3.32 -3.74 7.02
CA VAL A 66 -3.45 -3.18 5.67
C VAL A 66 -3.92 -1.73 5.77
N HIS A 67 -3.06 -0.80 5.33
CA HIS A 67 -3.35 0.63 5.34
C HIS A 67 -3.41 1.20 3.93
N PHE A 68 -4.44 1.99 3.66
CA PHE A 68 -4.65 2.65 2.37
C PHE A 68 -4.38 4.14 2.48
N PHE A 69 -3.49 4.65 1.63
CA PHE A 69 -3.13 6.06 1.56
C PHE A 69 -3.95 6.78 0.47
N PRO A 70 -5.04 7.49 0.82
CA PRO A 70 -5.96 8.05 -0.17
C PRO A 70 -5.37 9.27 -0.88
N PHE A 71 -5.81 9.53 -2.11
CA PHE A 71 -5.57 10.79 -2.81
C PHE A 71 -6.26 11.96 -2.11
N TRP A 72 -5.96 13.20 -2.51
CA TRP A 72 -6.67 14.38 -2.01
C TRP A 72 -8.03 14.52 -2.70
N ASP A 73 -9.07 14.86 -1.94
CA ASP A 73 -10.41 15.17 -2.44
C ASP A 73 -10.55 16.59 -3.03
N VAL A 74 -9.42 17.29 -3.19
CA VAL A 74 -9.31 18.62 -3.77
C VAL A 74 -8.28 18.63 -4.89
N LEU A 75 -8.43 19.55 -5.84
CA LEU A 75 -7.49 19.69 -6.95
C LEU A 75 -6.22 20.45 -6.52
N PRO A 76 -5.11 20.33 -7.27
CA PRO A 76 -3.97 21.20 -7.10
C PRO A 76 -4.38 22.68 -7.25
N PHE A 77 -3.99 23.51 -6.28
CA PHE A 77 -4.33 24.94 -6.22
C PHE A 77 -5.83 25.26 -6.05
N ASP A 78 -6.60 24.31 -5.50
CA ASP A 78 -7.97 24.56 -5.09
C ASP A 78 -8.03 25.46 -3.84
N ASN A 79 -9.11 26.24 -3.72
CA ASN A 79 -9.34 27.14 -2.58
C ASN A 79 -9.95 26.41 -1.37
N PHE A 80 -10.38 25.16 -1.55
CA PHE A 80 -10.93 24.34 -0.47
C PHE A 80 -9.84 23.55 0.25
N SER A 81 -10.01 23.41 1.56
CA SER A 81 -9.22 22.47 2.34
C SER A 81 -9.77 21.05 2.17
N PRO A 82 -8.90 20.02 2.13
CA PRO A 82 -9.34 18.64 2.05
C PRO A 82 -10.17 18.25 3.27
N HIS A 83 -11.05 17.26 3.11
CA HIS A 83 -11.91 16.80 4.19
C HIS A 83 -11.07 16.27 5.38
N LYS A 84 -11.45 16.65 6.61
CA LYS A 84 -10.72 16.29 7.83
C LYS A 84 -10.54 14.79 8.02
N GLY A 85 -11.55 14.00 7.63
CA GLY A 85 -11.48 12.54 7.70
C GLY A 85 -10.40 11.96 6.79
N LEU A 86 -10.21 12.54 5.60
CA LEU A 86 -9.20 12.11 4.64
C LEU A 86 -7.79 12.46 5.13
N VAL A 87 -7.63 13.67 5.66
CA VAL A 87 -6.38 14.11 6.31
C VAL A 87 -6.02 13.16 7.48
N ALA A 88 -6.99 12.83 8.33
CA ALA A 88 -6.79 11.93 9.46
C ALA A 88 -6.37 10.51 9.00
N GLN A 89 -7.03 9.96 7.99
CA GLN A 89 -6.66 8.66 7.41
C GLN A 89 -5.23 8.66 6.88
N ARG A 90 -4.80 9.72 6.18
CA ARG A 90 -3.43 9.84 5.68
C ARG A 90 -2.41 9.85 6.82
N PHE A 91 -2.69 10.56 7.91
CA PHE A 91 -1.81 10.55 9.09
C PHE A 91 -1.73 9.16 9.73
N GLN A 92 -2.84 8.46 9.87
CA GLN A 92 -2.85 7.08 10.38
C GLN A 92 -2.02 6.13 9.51
N THR A 93 -2.11 6.26 8.18
CA THR A 93 -1.28 5.45 7.27
C THR A 93 0.20 5.79 7.38
N LEU A 94 0.56 7.06 7.55
CA LEU A 94 1.95 7.47 7.71
C LEU A 94 2.54 7.06 9.07
N ASP A 95 1.74 7.11 10.13
CA ASP A 95 2.10 6.64 11.46
C ASP A 95 2.40 5.13 11.46
N ALA A 96 1.62 4.34 10.71
CA ALA A 96 1.86 2.90 10.52
C ALA A 96 3.17 2.55 9.77
N LEU A 97 3.87 3.53 9.20
CA LEU A 97 5.17 3.33 8.55
C LEU A 97 6.36 3.58 9.50
N LEU A 98 6.13 4.16 10.68
CA LEU A 98 7.16 4.51 11.66
C LEU A 98 7.46 3.34 12.62
#